data_AF-A0AAU4DXJ0-F1
#
_entry.id   AF-A0AAU4DXJ0-F1
#
_cell.length_a   1.000
_cell.length_b   1.000
_cell.length_c   1.000
_cell.angle_alpha   90.00
_cell.angle_beta   90.00
_cell.angle_gamma   90.00
#
_symmetry.space_group_name_H-M   'P 1'
#
loop_
_entity.id
_entity.type
_entity.pdbx_description
1 polymer ?
#
loop_
_entity_poly.entity_id
_entity_poly.type
_entity_poly.pdbx_seq_one_letter_code
_entity_poly.pdbx_strand_id
1 'polypeptide(L)'
;MSHTQNMEKRAREREQRRRQQAADAERAKEQAAATSTPDAPTGQGGTGDLVVPAQADADHRVERPSRPQPLTPDLIPEPRRVEATGDLSPLELHDLALCERAFDHASEAQWMKGKAAHAIREGRLYRAGGRTWAEYCVTEIGESETDVNRQILEWPLAAAISAAYTTKRAVPASHVRALLPLTKTADENAIADAYAKLRAFADTNQQRVTAAALTSMVERFSKAADPLPVAQFGAAIRAIEPTRPTQAATPAAASATPDHPNLGDMPTPAPAVGSPEPANTAAAGSGENLAGGAAPAGDRPDLPTAAPDQETIEGEIVDDERAAALLASLQAASTTINEDLHTATPATLKAIAEAARHIAERAEALL
;
A
#
# COMPACT_ATOMS: atom_id res chain seq x y z
N MET A 1 -34.18 -4.24 30.81
CA MET A 1 -34.43 -2.99 30.04
C MET A 1 -34.72 -3.38 28.61
N SER A 2 -35.74 -2.79 27.98
CA SER A 2 -36.06 -3.05 26.57
C SER A 2 -34.94 -2.54 25.65
N HIS A 3 -34.73 -3.19 24.50
CA HIS A 3 -33.78 -2.75 23.47
C HIS A 3 -33.99 -1.27 23.08
N THR A 4 -35.25 -0.82 23.04
CA THR A 4 -35.63 0.57 22.79
C THR A 4 -35.09 1.54 23.87
N GLN A 5 -35.14 1.16 25.14
CA GLN A 5 -34.60 1.97 26.25
C GLN A 5 -33.06 2.09 26.17
N ASN A 6 -32.38 1.04 25.72
CA ASN A 6 -30.92 1.09 25.51
C ASN A 6 -30.54 2.00 24.34
N MET A 7 -31.33 2.02 23.27
CA MET A 7 -31.11 2.92 22.13
C MET A 7 -31.32 4.39 22.51
N GLU A 8 -32.37 4.70 23.26
CA GLU A 8 -32.62 6.05 23.78
C GLU A 8 -31.51 6.52 24.72
N LYS A 9 -31.04 5.63 25.61
CA LYS A 9 -29.93 5.94 26.52
C LYS A 9 -28.65 6.27 25.74
N ARG A 10 -28.31 5.47 24.73
CA ARG A 10 -27.14 5.72 23.86
C ARG A 10 -27.29 7.00 23.03
N ALA A 11 -28.51 7.33 22.58
CA ALA A 11 -28.78 8.57 21.87
C ALA A 11 -28.54 9.80 22.77
N ARG A 12 -29.04 9.78 24.02
CA ARG A 12 -28.82 10.86 25.00
C ARG A 12 -27.35 11.01 25.37
N GLU A 13 -26.63 9.90 25.53
CA GLU A 13 -25.19 9.93 25.85
C GLU A 13 -24.35 10.55 24.71
N ARG A 14 -24.70 10.24 23.44
CA ARG A 14 -24.06 10.88 22.28
C ARG A 14 -24.33 12.38 22.21
N GLU A 15 -25.56 12.81 22.48
CA GLU A 15 -25.90 14.23 22.50
C GLU A 15 -25.19 14.97 23.63
N GLN A 16 -25.07 14.36 24.81
CA GLN A 16 -24.35 14.94 25.95
C GLN A 16 -22.85 15.08 25.65
N ARG A 17 -22.20 14.07 25.06
CA ARG A 17 -20.80 14.17 24.61
C ARG A 17 -20.62 15.29 23.59
N ARG A 18 -21.53 15.43 22.62
CA ARG A 18 -21.44 16.48 21.60
C ARG A 18 -21.54 17.88 22.21
N ARG A 19 -22.43 18.08 23.19
CA ARG A 19 -22.55 19.35 23.92
C ARG A 19 -21.30 19.65 24.75
N GLN A 20 -20.72 18.63 25.40
CA GLN A 20 -19.51 18.80 26.19
C GLN A 20 -18.30 19.16 25.31
N GLN A 21 -18.12 18.47 24.18
CA GLN A 21 -17.06 18.80 23.22
C GLN A 21 -17.21 20.22 22.64
N ALA A 22 -18.44 20.67 22.36
CA ALA A 22 -18.68 22.03 21.90
C ALA A 22 -18.32 23.07 22.97
N ALA A 23 -18.65 22.81 24.25
CA ALA A 23 -18.30 23.71 25.35
C ALA A 23 -16.78 23.76 25.59
N ASP A 24 -16.09 22.62 25.50
CA ASP A 24 -14.63 22.57 25.65
C ASP A 24 -13.91 23.28 24.49
N ALA A 25 -14.44 23.17 23.26
CA ALA A 25 -13.93 23.88 22.10
C ALA A 25 -14.08 25.41 22.23
N GLU A 26 -15.20 25.90 22.76
CA GLU A 26 -15.38 27.33 23.04
C GLU A 26 -14.42 27.83 24.13
N ARG A 27 -14.23 27.07 25.22
CA ARG A 27 -13.23 27.41 26.25
C ARG A 27 -11.81 27.47 25.70
N ALA A 28 -11.46 26.55 24.80
CA ALA A 28 -10.14 26.56 24.15
C ALA A 28 -9.94 27.82 23.29
N LYS A 29 -10.99 28.27 22.58
CA LYS A 29 -10.95 29.53 21.82
C LYS A 29 -10.80 30.75 22.73
N GLU A 30 -11.52 30.81 23.84
CA GLU A 30 -11.42 31.89 24.83
C GLU A 30 -10.02 31.96 25.45
N GLN A 31 -9.41 30.82 25.79
CA GLN A 31 -8.04 30.76 26.30
C GLN A 31 -7.01 31.20 25.25
N ALA A 32 -7.19 30.82 23.99
CA ALA A 32 -6.32 31.27 22.90
C ALA A 32 -6.42 32.79 22.66
N ALA A 33 -7.62 33.36 22.78
CA ALA A 33 -7.83 34.81 22.66
C ALA A 33 -7.21 35.58 23.83
N ALA A 34 -7.31 35.08 25.07
CA ALA A 34 -6.76 35.74 26.27
C ALA A 34 -5.22 35.78 26.31
N THR A 35 -4.54 34.86 25.62
CA THR A 35 -3.07 34.79 25.61
C THR A 35 -2.43 35.71 24.55
N SER A 36 -3.24 36.36 23.72
CA SER A 36 -2.79 37.27 22.66
C SER A 36 -2.91 38.74 23.10
N THR A 37 -2.16 39.14 24.13
CA THR A 37 -1.97 40.57 24.44
C THR A 37 -0.66 41.03 23.77
N PRO A 38 -0.68 41.98 22.83
CA PRO A 38 0.54 42.53 22.23
C PRO A 38 1.18 43.50 23.21
N ASP A 39 2.37 43.15 23.70
CA ASP A 39 3.22 44.03 24.50
C ASP A 39 3.93 45.00 23.54
N ALA A 40 3.60 46.29 23.64
CA ALA A 40 4.18 47.35 22.82
C ALA A 40 5.18 48.15 23.66
N PRO A 41 6.48 48.14 23.36
CA PRO A 41 7.42 49.04 24.01
C PRO A 41 7.43 50.40 23.31
N THR A 42 7.15 51.43 24.09
CA THR A 42 7.30 52.85 23.76
C THR A 42 8.70 53.34 24.20
N GLY A 43 9.44 54.00 23.31
CA GLY A 43 10.62 54.83 23.62
C GLY A 43 11.18 55.44 22.33
N GLN A 44 10.94 56.72 22.01
CA GLN A 44 11.78 57.89 22.35
C GLN A 44 13.28 57.58 22.27
N GLY A 45 14.14 58.23 21.50
CA GLY A 45 14.11 59.49 20.76
C GLY A 45 15.58 59.96 20.72
N GLY A 46 16.17 60.11 19.53
CA GLY A 46 17.59 60.45 19.41
C GLY A 46 17.95 60.88 18.00
N THR A 47 17.97 62.19 17.78
CA THR A 47 18.55 62.86 16.61
C THR A 47 20.05 62.64 16.57
N GLY A 48 20.53 61.96 15.54
CA GLY A 48 21.95 61.73 15.29
C GLY A 48 22.15 61.32 13.84
N ASP A 49 22.39 62.32 13.01
CA ASP A 49 22.99 62.22 11.68
C ASP A 49 24.18 61.25 11.70
N LEU A 50 24.12 60.16 10.91
CA LEU A 50 25.29 59.49 10.31
C LEU A 50 24.85 58.24 9.53
N VAL A 51 25.13 58.27 8.23
CA VAL A 51 25.49 57.14 7.35
C VAL A 51 24.42 56.05 7.15
N VAL A 52 23.94 55.98 5.92
CA VAL A 52 23.18 54.87 5.34
C VAL A 52 24.14 53.71 5.03
N PRO A 53 24.07 52.55 5.71
CA PRO A 53 24.35 51.28 5.08
C PRO A 53 23.05 50.72 4.50
N ALA A 54 23.13 50.26 3.26
CA ALA A 54 22.05 49.56 2.59
C ALA A 54 21.59 48.37 3.45
N GLN A 55 20.34 48.41 3.92
CA GLN A 55 19.63 47.24 4.43
C GLN A 55 19.40 46.27 3.26
N ALA A 56 20.40 45.43 3.01
CA ALA A 56 20.26 44.17 2.30
C ALA A 56 19.94 43.07 3.31
N ASP A 57 18.88 43.24 4.10
CA ASP A 57 18.27 42.15 4.89
C ASP A 57 17.02 41.68 4.16
N ALA A 58 17.23 41.14 2.96
CA ALA A 58 16.26 40.28 2.32
C ALA A 58 16.25 38.95 3.08
N ASP A 59 15.32 38.85 4.03
CA ASP A 59 14.51 37.65 4.26
C ASP A 59 15.24 36.31 4.05
N HIS A 60 16.21 36.00 4.92
CA HIS A 60 16.48 34.61 5.30
C HIS A 60 15.37 34.12 6.23
N ARG A 61 14.12 34.17 5.74
CA ARG A 61 13.02 33.44 6.35
C ARG A 61 13.32 31.99 6.08
N VAL A 62 14.01 31.34 7.02
CA VAL A 62 14.21 29.88 7.06
C VAL A 62 12.86 29.26 6.71
N GLU A 63 12.72 28.78 5.48
CA GLU A 63 11.53 28.12 5.00
C GLU A 63 11.41 26.89 5.87
N ARG A 64 10.56 26.97 6.91
CA ARG A 64 10.24 25.80 7.70
C ARG A 64 9.78 24.76 6.69
N PRO A 65 10.35 23.55 6.71
CA PRO A 65 9.99 22.51 5.75
C PRO A 65 8.47 22.40 5.77
N SER A 66 7.86 22.84 4.67
CA SER A 66 6.40 22.90 4.56
C SER A 66 5.92 21.48 4.74
N ARG A 67 5.22 21.21 5.85
CA ARG A 67 4.67 19.89 6.10
C ARG A 67 3.80 19.56 4.90
N PRO A 68 4.01 18.42 4.22
CA PRO A 68 3.21 18.07 3.05
C PRO A 68 1.74 18.15 3.43
N GLN A 69 0.98 18.94 2.67
CA GLN A 69 -0.44 19.13 2.93
C GLN A 69 -1.13 17.75 2.88
N PRO A 70 -1.94 17.40 3.89
CA PRO A 70 -2.70 16.15 3.85
C PRO A 70 -3.63 16.18 2.63
N LEU A 71 -3.68 15.06 1.90
CA LEU A 71 -4.62 14.93 0.79
C LEU A 71 -6.04 14.86 1.37
N THR A 72 -6.82 15.92 1.18
CA THR A 72 -8.24 15.96 1.53
C THR A 72 -9.08 15.59 0.31
N PRO A 73 -10.30 15.02 0.49
CA PRO A 73 -11.18 14.66 -0.62
C PRO A 73 -11.47 15.84 -1.56
N ASP A 74 -11.57 17.06 -1.02
CA ASP A 74 -11.86 18.28 -1.78
C ASP A 74 -10.75 18.66 -2.79
N LEU A 75 -9.56 18.07 -2.67
CA LEU A 75 -8.45 18.26 -3.61
C LEU A 75 -8.54 17.33 -4.82
N ILE A 76 -9.39 16.30 -4.78
CA ILE A 76 -9.57 15.39 -5.92
C ILE A 76 -10.58 16.04 -6.88
N PRO A 77 -10.24 16.24 -8.16
CA PRO A 77 -11.14 16.90 -9.10
C PRO A 77 -12.42 16.08 -9.30
N GLU A 78 -13.56 16.78 -9.40
CA GLU A 78 -14.85 16.15 -9.66
C GLU A 78 -14.88 15.49 -11.06
N PRO A 79 -15.49 14.30 -11.21
CA PRO A 79 -15.60 13.63 -12.49
C PRO A 79 -16.39 14.48 -13.50
N ARG A 80 -15.73 14.90 -14.58
CA ARG A 80 -16.33 15.69 -15.66
C ARG A 80 -16.20 14.95 -16.99
N ARG A 81 -17.26 14.95 -17.79
CA ARG A 81 -17.19 14.48 -19.18
C ARG A 81 -16.63 15.60 -20.04
N VAL A 82 -15.49 15.36 -20.66
CA VAL A 82 -14.83 16.30 -21.57
C VAL A 82 -14.66 15.59 -22.90
N GLU A 83 -15.01 16.24 -24.00
CA GLU A 83 -14.60 15.77 -25.32
C GLU A 83 -13.12 16.13 -25.51
N ALA A 84 -12.25 15.21 -25.09
CA ALA A 84 -10.81 15.40 -25.16
C ALA A 84 -10.29 15.09 -26.57
N THR A 85 -9.64 16.06 -27.21
CA THR A 85 -8.89 15.88 -28.45
C THR A 85 -7.52 16.54 -28.32
N GLY A 86 -6.44 15.79 -28.58
CA GLY A 86 -5.06 16.29 -28.50
C GLY A 86 -4.36 15.94 -27.18
N ASP A 87 -3.24 16.61 -26.93
CA ASP A 87 -2.42 16.42 -25.73
C ASP A 87 -3.07 17.06 -24.49
N LEU A 88 -2.73 16.55 -23.30
CA LEU A 88 -3.23 17.06 -22.03
C LEU A 88 -2.76 18.50 -21.78
N SER A 89 -3.70 19.37 -21.43
CA SER A 89 -3.42 20.73 -20.98
C SER A 89 -2.68 20.73 -19.63
N PRO A 90 -1.98 21.82 -19.27
CA PRO A 90 -1.30 21.93 -17.97
C PRO A 90 -2.24 21.71 -16.77
N LEU A 91 -3.51 22.11 -16.89
CA LEU A 91 -4.52 21.90 -15.85
C LEU A 91 -4.90 20.41 -15.75
N GLU A 92 -5.08 19.72 -16.88
CA GLU A 92 -5.38 18.28 -16.88
C GLU A 92 -4.20 17.45 -16.36
N LEU A 93 -2.97 17.85 -16.64
CA LEU A 93 -1.77 17.22 -16.05
C LEU A 93 -1.71 17.41 -14.52
N HIS A 94 -2.13 18.57 -14.03
CA HIS A 94 -2.25 18.82 -12.60
C HIS A 94 -3.34 17.95 -11.96
N ASP A 95 -4.53 17.91 -12.56
CA ASP A 95 -5.65 17.07 -12.13
C ASP A 95 -5.26 15.58 -12.14
N LEU A 96 -4.52 15.12 -13.17
CA LEU A 96 -3.98 13.76 -13.25
C LEU A 96 -3.03 13.46 -12.09
N ALA A 97 -2.09 14.37 -11.80
CA ALA A 97 -1.15 14.19 -10.69
C ALA A 97 -1.86 14.11 -9.33
N LEU A 98 -2.94 14.88 -9.13
CA LEU A 98 -3.77 14.80 -7.93
C LEU A 98 -4.49 13.44 -7.82
N CYS A 99 -5.04 12.95 -8.93
CA CYS A 99 -5.69 11.63 -8.98
C CYS A 99 -4.69 10.49 -8.71
N GLU A 100 -3.50 10.54 -9.31
CA GLU A 100 -2.43 9.55 -9.07
C GLU A 100 -1.99 9.52 -7.61
N ARG A 101 -1.79 10.70 -7.03
CA ARG A 101 -1.48 10.84 -5.59
C ARG A 101 -2.61 10.26 -4.72
N ALA A 102 -3.88 10.42 -5.11
CA ALA A 102 -5.00 9.82 -4.39
C ALA A 102 -4.96 8.28 -4.41
N PHE A 103 -4.56 7.68 -5.53
CA PHE A 103 -4.38 6.22 -5.61
C PHE A 103 -3.24 5.73 -4.71
N ASP A 104 -2.12 6.46 -4.68
CA ASP A 104 -1.00 6.13 -3.80
C ASP A 104 -1.42 6.19 -2.32
N HIS A 105 -2.10 7.25 -1.91
CA HIS A 105 -2.66 7.37 -0.56
C HIS A 105 -3.67 6.26 -0.23
N ALA A 106 -4.50 5.84 -1.19
CA ALA A 106 -5.44 4.73 -0.99
C ALA A 106 -4.71 3.39 -0.77
N SER A 107 -3.64 3.13 -1.52
CA SER A 107 -2.79 1.96 -1.31
C SER A 107 -2.08 1.98 0.05
N GLU A 108 -1.61 3.14 0.49
CA GLU A 108 -1.04 3.31 1.83
C GLU A 108 -2.07 3.04 2.93
N ALA A 109 -3.24 3.66 2.80
CA ALA A 109 -4.34 3.48 3.75
C ALA A 109 -4.76 2.01 3.84
N GLN A 110 -4.69 1.25 2.74
CA GLN A 110 -5.05 -0.17 2.73
C GLN A 110 -4.12 -1.02 3.60
N TRP A 111 -2.80 -0.85 3.51
CA TRP A 111 -1.90 -1.61 4.39
C TRP A 111 -1.96 -1.09 5.84
N MET A 112 -2.16 0.21 6.05
CA MET A 112 -2.37 0.77 7.39
C MET A 112 -3.64 0.19 8.05
N LYS A 113 -4.70 -0.03 7.28
CA LYS A 113 -5.92 -0.71 7.73
C LYS A 113 -5.61 -2.14 8.21
N GLY A 114 -4.85 -2.91 7.43
CA GLY A 114 -4.41 -4.25 7.82
C GLY A 114 -3.59 -4.26 9.11
N LYS A 115 -2.65 -3.31 9.26
CA LYS A 115 -1.86 -3.12 10.48
C LYS A 115 -2.73 -2.79 11.70
N ALA A 116 -3.70 -1.90 11.55
CA ALA A 116 -4.63 -1.53 12.61
C ALA A 116 -5.50 -2.73 13.03
N ALA A 117 -6.03 -3.48 12.06
CA ALA A 117 -6.79 -4.70 12.31
C ALA A 117 -5.95 -5.74 13.07
N HIS A 118 -4.68 -5.90 12.69
CA HIS A 118 -3.75 -6.79 13.37
C HIS A 118 -3.55 -6.38 14.83
N ALA A 119 -3.30 -5.09 15.10
CA ALA A 119 -3.14 -4.57 16.45
C ALA A 119 -4.40 -4.76 17.32
N ILE A 120 -5.59 -4.56 16.75
CA ILE A 120 -6.87 -4.80 17.43
C ILE A 120 -7.02 -6.29 17.78
N ARG A 121 -6.68 -7.18 16.85
CA ARG A 121 -6.80 -8.63 17.03
C ARG A 121 -5.86 -9.15 18.11
N GLU A 122 -4.57 -8.81 18.03
CA GLU A 122 -3.55 -9.23 18.99
C GLU A 122 -3.80 -8.64 20.39
N GLY A 123 -4.18 -7.36 20.46
CA GLY A 123 -4.57 -6.73 21.72
C GLY A 123 -5.93 -7.21 22.27
N ARG A 124 -6.64 -8.06 21.52
CA ARG A 124 -8.02 -8.49 21.77
C ARG A 124 -8.96 -7.31 22.08
N LEU A 125 -8.74 -6.16 21.43
CA LEU A 125 -9.46 -4.92 21.68
C LEU A 125 -10.92 -4.99 21.22
N TYR A 126 -11.22 -5.91 20.29
CA TYR A 126 -12.59 -6.21 19.83
C TYR A 126 -13.54 -6.63 20.96
N ARG A 127 -13.01 -7.15 22.09
CA ARG A 127 -13.81 -7.57 23.25
C ARG A 127 -14.54 -6.43 23.96
N ALA A 128 -14.22 -5.18 23.64
CA ALA A 128 -14.95 -4.03 24.15
C ALA A 128 -16.43 -4.14 23.75
N GLY A 129 -17.30 -4.33 24.76
CA GLY A 129 -18.73 -4.58 24.57
C GLY A 129 -19.13 -6.06 24.42
N GLY A 130 -18.23 -7.00 24.72
CA GLY A 130 -18.53 -8.44 24.72
C GLY A 130 -18.60 -9.09 23.34
N ARG A 131 -18.08 -8.41 22.30
CA ARG A 131 -18.13 -8.88 20.91
C ARG A 131 -17.09 -9.94 20.62
N THR A 132 -17.40 -10.81 19.66
CA THR A 132 -16.42 -11.70 19.02
C THR A 132 -15.62 -10.96 17.95
N TRP A 133 -14.49 -11.52 17.50
CA TRP A 133 -13.70 -10.95 16.42
C TRP A 133 -14.51 -10.83 15.12
N ALA A 134 -15.24 -11.88 14.75
CA ALA A 134 -16.12 -11.91 13.59
C ALA A 134 -17.17 -10.78 13.61
N GLU A 135 -17.84 -10.60 14.75
CA GLU A 135 -18.82 -9.53 14.94
C GLU A 135 -18.17 -8.15 14.80
N TYR A 136 -16.97 -7.96 15.35
CA TYR A 136 -16.23 -6.70 15.23
C TYR A 136 -15.87 -6.39 13.78
N CYS A 137 -15.39 -7.37 13.01
CA CYS A 137 -15.09 -7.20 11.59
C CYS A 137 -16.32 -6.71 10.80
N VAL A 138 -17.47 -7.34 11.00
CA VAL A 138 -18.68 -6.98 10.26
C VAL A 138 -19.25 -5.64 10.72
N THR A 139 -19.28 -5.37 12.03
CA THR A 139 -19.97 -4.19 12.58
C THR A 139 -19.15 -2.90 12.54
N GLU A 140 -17.84 -2.97 12.79
CA GLU A 140 -16.97 -1.79 12.88
C GLU A 140 -16.08 -1.61 11.64
N ILE A 141 -15.58 -2.72 11.06
CA ILE A 141 -14.72 -2.66 9.87
C ILE A 141 -15.56 -2.68 8.58
N GLY A 142 -16.76 -3.30 8.61
CA GLY A 142 -17.63 -3.44 7.45
C GLY A 142 -17.16 -4.52 6.46
N GLU A 143 -16.32 -5.46 6.90
CA GLU A 143 -15.76 -6.52 6.06
C GLU A 143 -15.92 -7.90 6.70
N SER A 144 -15.85 -8.96 5.88
CA SER A 144 -15.87 -10.33 6.39
C SER A 144 -14.61 -10.62 7.21
N GLU A 145 -14.72 -11.50 8.21
CA GLU A 145 -13.56 -11.94 9.00
C GLU A 145 -12.44 -12.48 8.10
N THR A 146 -12.79 -13.24 7.06
CA THR A 146 -11.83 -13.81 6.11
C THR A 146 -11.06 -12.72 5.37
N ASP A 147 -11.72 -11.65 4.94
CA ASP A 147 -11.08 -10.54 4.24
C ASP A 147 -10.14 -9.75 5.16
N VAL A 148 -10.56 -9.48 6.39
CA VAL A 148 -9.73 -8.79 7.38
C VAL A 148 -8.52 -9.64 7.76
N ASN A 149 -8.71 -10.93 8.02
CA ASN A 149 -7.61 -11.86 8.30
C ASN A 149 -6.61 -11.93 7.15
N ARG A 150 -7.09 -11.86 5.90
CA ARG A 150 -6.22 -11.77 4.72
C ARG A 150 -5.42 -10.45 4.71
N GLN A 151 -6.04 -9.31 5.01
CA GLN A 151 -5.32 -8.02 5.13
C GLN A 151 -4.27 -8.05 6.25
N ILE A 152 -4.55 -8.75 7.36
CA ILE A 152 -3.61 -8.95 8.46
C ILE A 152 -2.35 -9.71 8.00
N LEU A 153 -2.50 -10.68 7.09
CA LEU A 153 -1.37 -11.41 6.51
C LEU A 153 -0.63 -10.59 5.44
N GLU A 154 -1.34 -9.73 4.70
CA GLU A 154 -0.77 -8.95 3.59
C GLU A 154 0.02 -7.72 4.04
N TRP A 155 -0.37 -7.05 5.13
CA TRP A 155 0.16 -5.73 5.45
C TRP A 155 1.67 -5.66 5.73
N PRO A 156 2.36 -6.64 6.34
CA PRO A 156 3.78 -6.51 6.63
C PRO A 156 4.60 -6.39 5.34
N LEU A 157 4.31 -7.27 4.37
CA LEU A 157 4.94 -7.23 3.06
C LEU A 157 4.54 -5.98 2.26
N ALA A 158 3.26 -5.58 2.32
CA ALA A 158 2.81 -4.36 1.66
C ALA A 158 3.51 -3.10 2.21
N ALA A 159 3.72 -3.03 3.53
CA ALA A 159 4.44 -1.94 4.18
C ALA A 159 5.93 -1.93 3.81
N ALA A 160 6.58 -3.10 3.80
CA ALA A 160 7.97 -3.23 3.36
C ALA A 160 8.14 -2.79 1.89
N ILE A 161 7.26 -3.22 1.00
CA ILE A 161 7.25 -2.80 -0.40
C ILE A 161 7.03 -1.29 -0.52
N SER A 162 6.08 -0.72 0.23
CA SER A 162 5.80 0.72 0.22
C SER A 162 6.99 1.55 0.71
N ALA A 163 7.81 1.00 1.61
CA ALA A 163 9.02 1.67 2.11
C ALA A 163 10.18 1.57 1.12
N ALA A 164 10.38 0.40 0.49
CA ALA A 164 11.48 0.17 -0.46
C ALA A 164 11.22 0.78 -1.85
N TYR A 165 9.95 0.84 -2.28
CA TYR A 165 9.57 1.34 -3.59
C TYR A 165 8.96 2.74 -3.49
N THR A 166 9.82 3.76 -3.49
CA THR A 166 9.43 5.18 -3.43
C THR A 166 8.89 5.73 -4.77
N THR A 167 8.83 4.91 -5.82
CA THR A 167 8.35 5.34 -7.14
C THR A 167 6.83 5.62 -7.10
N LYS A 168 6.37 6.57 -7.93
CA LYS A 168 5.00 7.13 -8.01
C LYS A 168 3.88 6.15 -8.41
N ARG A 169 4.01 4.85 -8.14
CA ARG A 169 2.99 3.88 -8.55
C ARG A 169 2.65 2.93 -7.42
N ALA A 170 1.46 3.13 -6.86
CA ALA A 170 0.73 2.20 -6.03
C ALA A 170 0.92 0.74 -6.44
N VAL A 171 1.30 -0.09 -5.47
CA VAL A 171 1.45 -1.53 -5.67
C VAL A 171 0.08 -2.21 -5.56
N PRO A 172 -0.36 -2.94 -6.60
CA PRO A 172 -1.63 -3.67 -6.55
C PRO A 172 -1.61 -4.75 -5.47
N ALA A 173 -2.71 -4.91 -4.75
CA ALA A 173 -2.86 -5.96 -3.74
C ALA A 173 -2.66 -7.39 -4.32
N SER A 174 -2.97 -7.59 -5.60
CA SER A 174 -2.71 -8.86 -6.30
C SER A 174 -1.23 -9.21 -6.39
N HIS A 175 -0.34 -8.21 -6.48
CA HIS A 175 1.10 -8.44 -6.48
C HIS A 175 1.60 -8.85 -5.10
N VAL A 176 1.13 -8.17 -4.05
CA VAL A 176 1.44 -8.53 -2.66
C VAL A 176 1.03 -9.99 -2.40
N ARG A 177 -0.19 -10.37 -2.81
CA ARG A 177 -0.70 -11.75 -2.69
C ARG A 177 0.16 -12.77 -3.44
N ALA A 178 0.60 -12.44 -4.65
CA ALA A 178 1.44 -13.33 -5.44
C ALA A 178 2.80 -13.59 -4.76
N LEU A 179 3.31 -12.63 -4.00
CA LEU A 179 4.59 -12.70 -3.30
C LEU A 179 4.51 -13.31 -1.89
N LEU A 180 3.32 -13.34 -1.27
CA LEU A 180 3.12 -13.90 0.07
C LEU A 180 3.74 -15.30 0.29
N PRO A 181 3.71 -16.25 -0.67
CA PRO A 181 4.35 -17.54 -0.44
C PRO A 181 5.85 -17.46 -0.16
N LEU A 182 6.55 -16.42 -0.64
CA LEU A 182 7.98 -16.22 -0.41
C LEU A 182 8.33 -15.81 1.02
N THR A 183 7.38 -15.25 1.79
CA THR A 183 7.64 -14.83 3.18
C THR A 183 7.89 -16.02 4.11
N LYS A 184 7.62 -17.25 3.64
CA LYS A 184 7.99 -18.49 4.32
C LYS A 184 9.48 -18.81 4.25
N THR A 185 10.18 -18.24 3.29
CA THR A 185 11.59 -18.58 2.97
C THR A 185 12.53 -17.38 3.08
N ALA A 186 12.02 -16.16 2.97
CA ALA A 186 12.80 -14.93 3.01
C ALA A 186 12.07 -13.83 3.78
N ASP A 187 12.83 -12.91 4.36
CA ASP A 187 12.31 -11.76 5.08
C ASP A 187 11.56 -10.79 4.15
N GLU A 188 10.55 -10.10 4.69
CA GLU A 188 9.70 -9.19 3.91
C GLU A 188 10.49 -8.04 3.27
N ASN A 189 11.54 -7.54 3.93
CA ASN A 189 12.40 -6.48 3.39
C ASN A 189 13.21 -6.97 2.18
N ALA A 190 13.76 -8.18 2.23
CA ALA A 190 14.50 -8.76 1.11
C ALA A 190 13.58 -8.98 -0.11
N ILE A 191 12.34 -9.43 0.13
CA ILE A 191 11.33 -9.58 -0.92
C ILE A 191 10.94 -8.22 -1.49
N ALA A 192 10.76 -7.21 -0.64
CA ALA A 192 10.44 -5.84 -1.05
C ALA A 192 11.53 -5.23 -1.94
N ASP A 193 12.80 -5.38 -1.56
CA ASP A 193 13.93 -4.91 -2.36
C ASP A 193 14.03 -5.63 -3.71
N ALA A 194 13.81 -6.94 -3.72
CA ALA A 194 13.76 -7.73 -4.95
C ALA A 194 12.62 -7.27 -5.87
N TYR A 195 11.45 -6.99 -5.30
CA TYR A 195 10.30 -6.47 -6.03
C TYR A 195 10.56 -5.06 -6.58
N ALA A 196 11.20 -4.17 -5.81
CA ALA A 196 11.57 -2.83 -6.25
C ALA A 196 12.56 -2.87 -7.43
N LYS A 197 13.59 -3.72 -7.35
CA LYS A 197 14.56 -3.95 -8.45
C LYS A 197 13.88 -4.50 -9.70
N LEU A 198 12.97 -5.46 -9.53
CA LEU A 198 12.17 -6.02 -10.62
C LEU A 198 11.32 -4.96 -11.32
N ARG A 199 10.69 -4.08 -10.55
CA ARG A 199 9.89 -2.97 -11.09
C ARG A 199 10.75 -1.97 -11.84
N ALA A 200 11.86 -1.53 -11.27
CA ALA A 200 12.79 -0.61 -11.93
C ALA A 200 13.33 -1.19 -13.25
N PHE A 201 13.67 -2.48 -13.26
CA PHE A 201 14.05 -3.19 -14.48
C PHE A 201 12.92 -3.23 -15.51
N ALA A 202 11.70 -3.57 -15.10
CA ALA A 202 10.55 -3.65 -15.99
C ALA A 202 10.21 -2.28 -16.60
N ASP A 203 10.28 -1.22 -15.80
CA ASP A 203 10.05 0.16 -16.25
C ASP A 203 11.11 0.58 -17.30
N THR A 204 12.39 0.23 -17.07
CA THR A 204 13.51 0.49 -18.01
C THR A 204 13.31 -0.23 -19.36
N ASN A 205 12.75 -1.44 -19.33
CA ASN A 205 12.49 -2.24 -20.52
C ASN A 205 11.06 -2.04 -21.08
N GLN A 206 10.28 -1.09 -20.55
CA GLN A 206 8.88 -0.86 -20.91
C GLN A 206 7.98 -2.11 -20.83
N GLN A 207 8.27 -3.00 -19.88
CA GLN A 207 7.53 -4.25 -19.65
C GLN A 207 6.55 -4.12 -18.50
N ARG A 208 5.37 -4.74 -18.63
CA ARG A 208 4.37 -4.77 -17.56
C ARG A 208 4.57 -5.96 -16.64
N VAL A 209 4.81 -5.70 -15.36
CA VAL A 209 4.73 -6.72 -14.31
C VAL A 209 3.27 -7.06 -14.03
N THR A 210 2.91 -8.33 -14.14
CA THR A 210 1.56 -8.85 -13.85
C THR A 210 1.59 -9.82 -12.67
N ALA A 211 0.46 -9.95 -11.96
CA ALA A 211 0.32 -10.90 -10.86
C ALA A 211 0.59 -12.35 -11.32
N ALA A 212 0.12 -12.73 -12.51
CA ALA A 212 0.34 -14.08 -13.05
C ALA A 212 1.84 -14.35 -13.28
N ALA A 213 2.57 -13.39 -13.86
CA ALA A 213 4.01 -13.52 -14.04
C ALA A 213 4.74 -13.65 -12.70
N LEU A 214 4.33 -12.88 -11.69
CA LEU A 214 4.87 -13.00 -10.32
C LEU A 214 4.58 -14.38 -9.73
N THR A 215 3.35 -14.89 -9.83
CA THR A 215 2.99 -16.22 -9.32
C THR A 215 3.81 -17.31 -10.01
N SER A 216 3.90 -17.33 -11.34
CA SER A 216 4.70 -18.32 -12.07
C SER A 216 6.17 -18.26 -11.69
N MET A 217 6.69 -17.07 -11.41
CA MET A 217 8.07 -16.86 -10.99
C MET A 217 8.30 -17.39 -9.56
N VAL A 218 7.42 -17.05 -8.61
CA VAL A 218 7.46 -17.57 -7.23
C VAL A 218 7.38 -19.09 -7.22
N GLU A 219 6.51 -19.69 -8.03
CA GLU A 219 6.41 -21.14 -8.18
C GLU A 219 7.71 -21.76 -8.70
N ARG A 220 8.37 -21.14 -9.69
CA ARG A 220 9.67 -21.61 -10.19
C ARG A 220 10.74 -21.55 -9.11
N PHE A 221 10.84 -20.46 -8.35
CA PHE A 221 11.81 -20.34 -7.26
C PHE A 221 11.52 -21.30 -6.11
N SER A 222 10.26 -21.57 -5.81
CA SER A 222 9.91 -22.58 -4.78
C SER A 222 10.31 -24.01 -5.15
N LYS A 223 10.50 -24.30 -6.45
CA LYS A 223 10.88 -25.62 -6.98
C LYS A 223 12.36 -25.73 -7.30
N ALA A 224 13.02 -24.62 -7.58
CA ALA A 224 14.46 -24.60 -7.77
C ALA A 224 15.14 -24.81 -6.42
N ALA A 225 16.03 -25.80 -6.35
CA ALA A 225 16.80 -26.09 -5.13
C ALA A 225 17.82 -24.99 -4.79
N ASP A 226 17.99 -24.00 -5.68
CA ASP A 226 19.00 -22.96 -5.58
C ASP A 226 18.33 -21.57 -5.64
N PRO A 227 18.49 -20.71 -4.62
CA PRO A 227 17.94 -19.36 -4.61
C PRO A 227 18.68 -18.50 -5.63
N LEU A 228 18.15 -18.46 -6.84
CA LEU A 228 18.66 -17.62 -7.92
C LEU A 228 18.78 -16.16 -7.47
N PRO A 229 19.90 -15.49 -7.79
CA PRO A 229 20.11 -14.09 -7.42
C PRO A 229 19.00 -13.23 -8.01
N VAL A 230 18.53 -12.27 -7.22
CA VAL A 230 17.52 -11.25 -7.57
C VAL A 230 17.79 -10.57 -8.93
N ALA A 231 19.04 -10.55 -9.41
CA ALA A 231 19.40 -10.09 -10.75
C ALA A 231 18.74 -10.87 -11.91
N GLN A 232 18.41 -12.15 -11.72
CA GLN A 232 17.74 -12.98 -12.73
C GLN A 232 16.21 -12.86 -12.73
N PHE A 233 15.61 -12.18 -11.73
CA PHE A 233 14.16 -11.94 -11.69
C PHE A 233 13.66 -11.17 -12.92
N GLY A 234 14.43 -10.18 -13.40
CA GLY A 234 14.08 -9.41 -14.60
C GLY A 234 14.14 -10.24 -15.89
N ALA A 235 15.13 -11.11 -16.02
CA ALA A 235 15.27 -12.02 -17.17
C ALA A 235 14.16 -13.07 -17.21
N ALA A 236 13.74 -13.59 -16.05
CA ALA A 236 12.63 -14.54 -15.94
C ALA A 236 11.30 -13.95 -16.41
N ILE A 237 11.06 -12.64 -16.22
CA ILE A 237 9.85 -11.96 -16.74
C ILE A 237 9.85 -11.90 -18.27
N ARG A 238 11.00 -11.67 -18.93
CA ARG A 238 11.06 -11.70 -20.40
C ARG A 238 10.69 -13.07 -20.97
N ALA A 239 10.98 -14.14 -20.23
CA ALA A 239 10.61 -15.51 -20.60
C ALA A 239 9.13 -15.85 -20.30
N ILE A 240 8.41 -14.97 -19.59
CA ILE A 240 6.96 -15.05 -19.35
C ILE A 240 6.29 -13.93 -20.15
N GLU A 241 6.62 -13.83 -21.43
CA GLU A 241 5.70 -13.21 -22.37
C GLU A 241 4.46 -14.12 -22.41
N PRO A 242 3.23 -13.63 -22.16
CA PRO A 242 2.07 -14.44 -22.41
C PRO A 242 2.12 -14.77 -23.89
N THR A 243 2.29 -16.06 -24.21
CA THR A 243 1.91 -16.58 -25.51
C THR A 243 0.46 -16.19 -25.67
N ARG A 244 0.21 -15.04 -26.31
CA ARG A 244 -1.14 -14.57 -26.63
C ARG A 244 -1.77 -15.77 -27.32
N PRO A 245 -2.81 -16.40 -26.76
CA PRO A 245 -3.47 -17.47 -27.47
C PRO A 245 -3.92 -16.84 -28.77
N THR A 246 -3.31 -17.27 -29.88
CA THR A 246 -3.73 -16.92 -31.22
C THR A 246 -5.17 -17.38 -31.28
N GLN A 247 -6.09 -16.44 -31.06
CA GLN A 247 -7.50 -16.66 -31.19
C GLN A 247 -7.69 -17.02 -32.66
N ALA A 248 -7.76 -18.32 -32.91
CA ALA A 248 -7.96 -18.87 -34.24
C ALA A 248 -9.26 -18.27 -34.75
N ALA A 249 -9.13 -17.32 -35.68
CA ALA A 249 -10.24 -16.75 -36.39
C ALA A 249 -10.98 -17.91 -37.07
N THR A 250 -12.13 -18.27 -36.51
CA THR A 250 -13.09 -19.13 -37.19
C THR A 250 -13.72 -18.26 -38.27
N PRO A 251 -13.64 -18.60 -39.56
CA PRO A 251 -14.27 -17.82 -40.61
C PRO A 251 -15.80 -17.92 -40.47
N ALA A 252 -16.43 -16.78 -40.22
CA ALA A 252 -17.88 -16.63 -40.23
C ALA A 252 -18.40 -16.83 -41.66
N ALA A 253 -19.08 -17.96 -41.88
CA ALA A 253 -19.90 -18.16 -43.07
C ALA A 253 -21.19 -17.35 -42.93
N ALA A 254 -21.39 -16.46 -43.89
CA ALA A 254 -22.57 -15.65 -44.07
C ALA A 254 -23.83 -16.51 -44.24
N SER A 255 -24.92 -16.10 -43.62
CA SER A 255 -26.28 -16.37 -44.10
C SER A 255 -27.13 -15.15 -43.80
N ALA A 256 -27.59 -14.54 -44.88
CA ALA A 256 -28.46 -13.40 -44.90
C ALA A 256 -29.90 -13.77 -44.49
N THR A 257 -30.53 -12.78 -43.85
CA THR A 257 -31.95 -12.43 -43.63
C THR A 257 -32.93 -12.77 -44.78
N PRO A 258 -34.28 -12.55 -44.69
CA PRO A 258 -35.10 -11.90 -43.64
C PRO A 258 -36.46 -12.58 -43.32
N ASP A 259 -37.12 -12.17 -42.23
CA ASP A 259 -38.45 -11.52 -42.28
C ASP A 259 -39.04 -11.31 -40.87
N HIS A 260 -39.46 -10.07 -40.61
CA HIS A 260 -40.33 -9.69 -39.50
C HIS A 260 -41.80 -9.94 -39.88
N PRO A 261 -42.65 -10.28 -38.90
CA PRO A 261 -43.75 -9.36 -38.67
C PRO A 261 -43.99 -9.03 -37.19
N ASN A 262 -44.11 -7.72 -36.97
CA ASN A 262 -45.03 -6.99 -36.09
C ASN A 262 -45.95 -7.81 -35.15
N LEU A 263 -45.92 -7.49 -33.86
CA LEU A 263 -46.98 -7.81 -32.89
C LEU A 263 -46.99 -6.77 -31.77
N GLY A 264 -47.64 -5.64 -32.05
CA GLY A 264 -48.42 -4.96 -31.03
C GLY A 264 -49.81 -5.57 -31.01
N ASP A 265 -50.18 -6.19 -29.90
CA ASP A 265 -51.55 -6.19 -29.38
C ASP A 265 -51.56 -6.74 -27.96
N MET A 266 -51.93 -5.88 -27.02
CA MET A 266 -52.46 -6.25 -25.70
C MET A 266 -53.85 -6.88 -25.90
N PRO A 267 -54.30 -7.79 -25.02
CA PRO A 267 -55.17 -7.28 -23.95
C PRO A 267 -55.04 -7.99 -22.60
N THR A 268 -55.30 -7.22 -21.55
CA THR A 268 -55.67 -7.63 -20.19
C THR A 268 -57.03 -8.35 -20.18
N PRO A 269 -57.25 -9.36 -19.32
CA PRO A 269 -58.16 -9.13 -18.20
C PRO A 269 -57.70 -9.76 -16.86
N ALA A 270 -58.27 -9.22 -15.79
CA ALA A 270 -58.03 -9.52 -14.37
C ALA A 270 -58.90 -10.71 -13.84
N PRO A 271 -59.24 -10.83 -12.53
CA PRO A 271 -58.53 -11.63 -11.53
C PRO A 271 -59.42 -12.71 -10.84
N ALA A 272 -58.85 -13.75 -10.21
CA ALA A 272 -59.48 -14.50 -9.11
C ALA A 272 -58.44 -15.35 -8.34
N VAL A 273 -58.16 -15.09 -7.06
CA VAL A 273 -58.69 -15.78 -5.85
C VAL A 273 -58.24 -17.25 -5.70
N GLY A 274 -57.54 -17.55 -4.59
CA GLY A 274 -57.58 -18.88 -3.97
C GLY A 274 -56.25 -19.46 -3.45
N SER A 275 -55.94 -19.21 -2.17
CA SER A 275 -55.20 -20.12 -1.25
C SER A 275 -55.86 -21.52 -1.20
N PRO A 276 -55.21 -22.64 -0.80
CA PRO A 276 -54.47 -22.75 0.48
C PRO A 276 -53.24 -23.69 0.54
N GLU A 277 -52.55 -23.53 1.68
CA GLU A 277 -51.87 -24.52 2.54
C GLU A 277 -51.90 -26.02 2.14
N PRO A 278 -50.84 -26.77 2.48
CA PRO A 278 -50.98 -27.55 3.72
C PRO A 278 -49.74 -27.63 4.60
N ALA A 279 -50.01 -27.76 5.90
CA ALA A 279 -49.09 -28.10 6.96
C ALA A 279 -48.71 -29.59 7.02
N ASN A 280 -47.61 -29.84 7.74
CA ASN A 280 -47.30 -31.01 8.59
C ASN A 280 -46.91 -32.36 7.94
N THR A 281 -45.70 -32.84 8.24
CA THR A 281 -45.50 -33.91 9.25
C THR A 281 -44.02 -34.17 9.55
N ALA A 282 -43.78 -34.58 10.80
CA ALA A 282 -42.51 -34.84 11.45
C ALA A 282 -41.97 -36.28 11.23
N ALA A 283 -40.66 -36.44 11.34
CA ALA A 283 -39.94 -37.67 11.79
C ALA A 283 -38.51 -37.23 12.18
N ALA A 284 -38.04 -37.23 13.43
CA ALA A 284 -37.81 -38.35 14.36
C ALA A 284 -36.77 -39.37 13.85
N GLY A 285 -35.60 -39.37 14.50
CA GLY A 285 -34.47 -40.30 14.33
C GLY A 285 -33.22 -39.65 14.96
N SER A 286 -33.03 -39.70 16.28
CA SER A 286 -32.52 -40.84 17.06
C SER A 286 -31.32 -41.51 16.42
N GLY A 287 -30.14 -41.30 17.03
CA GLY A 287 -28.87 -41.85 16.64
C GLY A 287 -27.79 -41.51 17.66
N GLU A 288 -27.97 -42.02 18.87
CA GLU A 288 -26.91 -42.19 19.87
C GLU A 288 -25.73 -42.95 19.24
N ASN A 289 -24.50 -42.52 19.55
CA ASN A 289 -23.36 -43.43 19.70
C ASN A 289 -22.34 -42.80 20.65
N LEU A 290 -22.42 -43.22 21.91
CA LEU A 290 -21.37 -43.19 22.92
C LEU A 290 -20.51 -44.46 22.78
N ALA A 291 -19.19 -44.28 22.87
CA ALA A 291 -18.12 -45.20 23.29
C ALA A 291 -16.89 -44.91 22.40
N GLY A 292 -15.70 -44.59 22.90
CA GLY A 292 -14.99 -45.24 24.01
C GLY A 292 -13.76 -45.93 23.40
N GLY A 293 -12.56 -45.52 23.77
CA GLY A 293 -11.30 -46.12 23.31
C GLY A 293 -10.14 -45.13 23.42
N ALA A 294 -9.55 -44.97 24.60
CA ALA A 294 -8.43 -45.79 25.09
C ALA A 294 -7.14 -45.55 24.28
N ALA A 295 -6.20 -44.87 24.95
CA ALA A 295 -4.82 -44.68 24.52
C ALA A 295 -4.08 -46.02 24.40
N PRO A 296 -3.06 -46.06 23.53
CA PRO A 296 -1.84 -46.80 23.86
C PRO A 296 -0.63 -45.87 23.87
N ALA A 297 0.12 -45.99 24.96
CA ALA A 297 1.52 -45.64 25.03
C ALA A 297 2.33 -46.58 24.11
N GLY A 298 3.21 -46.01 23.30
CA GLY A 298 4.24 -46.70 22.52
C GLY A 298 5.30 -45.65 22.19
N ASP A 299 6.37 -45.61 22.96
CA ASP A 299 7.66 -46.23 22.64
C ASP A 299 8.44 -45.39 21.63
N ARG A 300 9.31 -44.52 22.18
CA ARG A 300 10.20 -43.61 21.47
C ARG A 300 11.57 -44.32 21.36
N PRO A 301 12.07 -44.63 20.16
CA PRO A 301 13.44 -45.09 20.02
C PRO A 301 14.41 -43.91 20.20
N ASP A 302 15.39 -44.12 21.09
CA ASP A 302 16.60 -43.31 21.21
C ASP A 302 17.34 -43.23 19.87
N LEU A 303 17.50 -42.01 19.36
CA LEU A 303 18.41 -41.69 18.27
C LEU A 303 19.62 -40.94 18.82
N PRO A 304 20.84 -41.31 18.42
CA PRO A 304 22.07 -40.74 18.92
C PRO A 304 22.26 -39.29 18.44
N THR A 305 22.50 -38.42 19.41
CA THR A 305 23.04 -37.07 19.25
C THR A 305 24.41 -37.12 18.54
N ALA A 306 24.41 -36.90 17.23
CA ALA A 306 25.60 -36.51 16.48
C ALA A 306 25.52 -35.01 16.23
N ALA A 307 26.40 -34.26 16.91
CA ALA A 307 26.58 -32.83 16.67
C ALA A 307 27.05 -32.62 15.22
N PRO A 308 26.40 -31.75 14.42
CA PRO A 308 27.04 -31.21 13.25
C PRO A 308 28.09 -30.19 13.70
N ASP A 309 29.33 -30.40 13.27
CA ASP A 309 30.38 -29.38 13.27
C ASP A 309 29.83 -28.14 12.57
N GLN A 310 29.43 -27.14 13.36
CA GLN A 310 29.20 -25.79 12.87
C GLN A 310 30.57 -25.22 12.54
N GLU A 311 30.90 -25.29 11.25
CA GLU A 311 31.93 -24.46 10.63
C GLU A 311 31.51 -22.99 10.85
N THR A 312 31.99 -22.40 11.94
CA THR A 312 31.95 -20.96 12.17
C THR A 312 32.71 -20.30 11.03
N ILE A 313 31.98 -19.87 10.01
CA ILE A 313 32.47 -18.88 9.06
C ILE A 313 32.70 -17.63 9.90
N GLU A 314 33.97 -17.30 10.15
CA GLU A 314 34.39 -16.00 10.62
C GLU A 314 33.95 -14.97 9.57
N GLY A 315 32.70 -14.50 9.71
CA GLY A 315 32.28 -13.26 9.10
C GLY A 315 33.16 -12.19 9.69
N GLU A 316 34.15 -11.76 8.93
CA GLU A 316 34.93 -10.55 9.18
C GLU A 316 33.92 -9.44 9.45
N ILE A 317 33.73 -9.12 10.74
CA ILE A 317 32.89 -8.03 11.20
C ILE A 317 33.55 -6.79 10.63
N VAL A 318 33.02 -6.32 9.50
CA VAL A 318 33.35 -5.01 8.97
C VAL A 318 32.97 -4.03 10.07
N ASP A 319 33.97 -3.43 10.72
CA ASP A 319 33.78 -2.43 11.75
C ASP A 319 32.68 -1.46 11.32
N ASP A 320 31.59 -1.39 12.07
CA ASP A 320 30.48 -0.46 11.80
C ASP A 320 30.99 0.99 11.70
N GLU A 321 32.10 1.30 12.38
CA GLU A 321 32.80 2.58 12.27
C GLU A 321 33.44 2.80 10.88
N ARG A 322 34.03 1.76 10.28
CA ARG A 322 34.56 1.83 8.91
C ARG A 322 33.45 1.94 7.88
N ALA A 323 32.34 1.21 8.07
CA ALA A 323 31.17 1.31 7.21
C ALA A 323 30.56 2.74 7.26
N ALA A 324 30.42 3.30 8.46
CA ALA A 324 29.93 4.66 8.66
C ALA A 324 30.87 5.72 8.08
N ALA A 325 32.19 5.57 8.27
CA ALA A 325 33.19 6.47 7.70
C ALA A 325 33.20 6.44 6.18
N LEU A 326 33.05 5.25 5.57
CA LEU A 326 32.97 5.09 4.12
C LEU A 326 31.70 5.74 3.58
N LEU A 327 30.55 5.55 4.23
CA LEU A 327 29.28 6.18 3.84
C LEU A 327 29.34 7.70 3.94
N ALA A 328 29.94 8.24 5.01
CA ALA A 328 30.16 9.68 5.16
C ALA A 328 31.09 10.25 4.07
N SER A 329 32.17 9.53 3.72
CA SER A 329 33.08 9.94 2.64
C SER A 329 32.40 9.93 1.26
N LEU A 330 31.54 8.93 0.99
CA LEU A 330 30.77 8.84 -0.25
C LEU A 330 29.74 9.96 -0.35
N GLN A 331 29.07 10.30 0.76
CA GLN A 331 28.14 11.43 0.80
C GLN A 331 28.85 12.76 0.54
N ALA A 332 29.97 13.01 1.23
CA ALA A 332 30.79 14.21 1.03
C ALA A 332 31.28 14.33 -0.42
N ALA A 333 31.79 13.24 -0.99
CA ALA A 333 32.19 13.18 -2.40
C ALA A 333 31.01 13.46 -3.35
N SER A 334 29.82 12.93 -3.06
CA SER A 334 28.63 13.17 -3.90
C SER A 334 28.22 14.65 -3.90
N THR A 335 28.30 15.34 -2.76
CA THR A 335 28.00 16.77 -2.67
C THR A 335 29.00 17.61 -3.45
N THR A 336 30.30 17.34 -3.32
CA THR A 336 31.33 18.06 -4.10
C THR A 336 31.15 17.82 -5.59
N ILE A 337 30.90 16.57 -6.00
CA ILE A 337 30.66 16.24 -7.41
C ILE A 337 29.41 16.97 -7.92
N ASN A 338 28.34 17.06 -7.12
CA ASN A 338 27.11 17.73 -7.56
C ASN A 338 27.29 19.24 -7.74
N GLU A 339 28.03 19.90 -6.84
CA GLU A 339 28.39 21.33 -6.98
C GLU A 339 29.28 21.58 -8.20
N ASP A 340 30.28 20.73 -8.44
CA ASP A 340 31.16 20.83 -9.60
C ASP A 340 30.41 20.55 -10.92
N LEU A 341 29.45 19.62 -10.93
CA LEU A 341 28.62 19.32 -12.10
C LEU A 341 27.68 20.48 -12.46
N HIS A 342 27.24 21.29 -11.48
CA HIS A 342 26.41 22.47 -11.74
C HIS A 342 27.17 23.60 -12.44
N THR A 343 28.49 23.67 -12.27
CA THR A 343 29.35 24.68 -12.92
C THR A 343 30.09 24.14 -14.15
N ALA A 344 30.03 22.83 -14.39
CA ALA A 344 30.72 22.16 -15.49
C ALA A 344 30.13 22.54 -16.86
N THR A 345 31.03 22.74 -17.83
CA THR A 345 30.61 22.98 -19.22
C THR A 345 29.99 21.72 -19.85
N PRO A 346 29.11 21.85 -20.85
CA PRO A 346 28.50 20.71 -21.54
C PRO A 346 29.53 19.71 -22.13
N ALA A 347 30.70 20.20 -22.54
CA ALA A 347 31.80 19.35 -23.03
C ALA A 347 32.39 18.48 -21.91
N THR A 348 32.56 19.04 -20.71
CA THR A 348 33.04 18.32 -19.53
C THR A 348 32.03 17.25 -19.10
N LEU A 349 30.73 17.59 -19.07
CA LEU A 349 29.67 16.63 -18.75
C LEU A 349 29.63 15.46 -19.73
N LYS A 350 29.83 15.72 -21.03
CA LYS A 350 29.91 14.68 -22.06
C LYS A 350 31.11 13.74 -21.84
N ALA A 351 32.28 14.29 -21.53
CA ALA A 351 33.48 13.50 -21.25
C ALA A 351 33.30 12.61 -20.00
N ILE A 352 32.66 13.13 -18.94
CA ILE A 352 32.34 12.36 -17.73
C ILE A 352 31.39 11.20 -18.06
N ALA A 353 30.34 11.46 -18.85
CA ALA A 353 29.39 10.43 -19.26
C ALA A 353 30.04 9.33 -20.12
N GLU A 354 30.95 9.69 -21.02
CA GLU A 354 31.73 8.74 -21.82
C GLU A 354 32.67 7.88 -20.96
N ALA A 355 33.37 8.50 -19.99
CA ALA A 355 34.24 7.79 -19.06
C ALA A 355 33.46 6.82 -18.16
N ALA A 356 32.31 7.24 -17.63
CA ALA A 356 31.44 6.40 -16.81
C ALA A 356 30.93 5.17 -17.58
N ARG A 357 30.58 5.34 -18.86
CA ARG A 357 30.18 4.23 -19.73
C ARG A 357 31.31 3.22 -19.94
N HIS A 358 32.53 3.70 -20.21
CA HIS A 358 33.70 2.84 -20.37
C HIS A 358 34.05 2.05 -19.08
N ILE A 359 33.87 2.66 -17.89
CA ILE A 359 34.07 1.96 -16.61
C ILE A 359 33.02 0.85 -16.43
N ALA A 360 31.76 1.12 -16.75
CA ALA A 360 30.69 0.12 -16.66
C ALA A 360 30.94 -1.07 -17.59
N GLU A 361 31.32 -0.82 -18.85
CA GLU A 361 31.69 -1.87 -19.81
C GLU A 361 32.88 -2.71 -19.33
N ARG A 362 33.89 -2.09 -18.72
CA ARG A 362 35.04 -2.79 -18.12
C ARG A 362 34.67 -3.64 -16.92
N ALA A 363 33.77 -3.15 -16.06
CA ALA A 363 33.29 -3.89 -14.90
C ALA A 363 32.45 -5.11 -15.32
N GLU A 364 31.61 -4.97 -16.34
CA GLU A 364 30.83 -6.08 -16.90
C GLU A 364 31.72 -7.15 -17.54
N ALA A 365 32.84 -6.77 -18.16
CA ALA A 365 33.79 -7.73 -18.72
C ALA A 365 34.61 -8.52 -17.68
N LEU A 366 34.58 -8.13 -16.41
CA LEU A 366 35.27 -8.80 -15.30
C LEU A 366 34.35 -9.74 -14.50
N LEU A 367 33.04 -9.70 -14.76
CA LEU A 367 32.04 -10.64 -14.25
C LEU A 367 31.88 -11.80 -15.23
#